data_AF-A0A7W6PVT2-F1
#
_entry.id   AF-A0A7W6PVT2-F1
#
_cell.length_a   1.000
_cell.length_b   1.000
_cell.length_c   1.000
_cell.angle_alpha   90.00
_cell.angle_beta   90.00
_cell.angle_gamma   90.00
#
_symmetry.space_group_name_H-M   'P 1'
#
loop_
_entity.id
_entity.type
_entity.pdbx_description
1 polymer ?
#
loop_
_entity_poly.entity_id
_entity_poly.type
_entity_poly.pdbx_seq_one_letter_code
_entity_poly.pdbx_strand_id
1 'polypeptide(L)'
;MMTPGSYLKLRRQAAGLSVDDVAGLVHTAPHLGAFDRSAWIGRIESDVAAISPDVVRALASAFRFDRRVLLRLIDLRSYGTDIGVTPRICAICACSDADPCLDEQTHRACAWVSADLCSGCAPTAKEETARAA
;
A
#
# COMPACT_ATOMS: atom_id res chain seq x y z
N MET A 1 -2.17 7.92 -11.32
CA MET A 1 -1.14 8.18 -10.29
C MET A 1 -1.57 7.50 -9.00
N MET A 2 -0.65 6.90 -8.27
CA MET A 2 -0.93 6.28 -6.97
C MET A 2 -1.33 7.36 -5.95
N THR A 3 -2.42 7.17 -5.21
CA THR A 3 -2.82 8.04 -4.09
C THR A 3 -2.32 7.48 -2.76
N PRO A 4 -2.20 8.29 -1.68
CA PRO A 4 -1.84 7.80 -0.35
C PRO A 4 -2.75 6.67 0.16
N GLY A 5 -4.07 6.82 0.03
CA GLY A 5 -5.04 5.81 0.44
C GLY A 5 -4.90 4.51 -0.36
N SER A 6 -4.78 4.62 -1.68
CA SER A 6 -4.58 3.45 -2.56
C SER A 6 -3.26 2.73 -2.27
N TYR A 7 -2.19 3.48 -2.00
CA TYR A 7 -0.90 2.91 -1.58
C TYR A 7 -1.05 2.05 -0.32
N LEU A 8 -1.65 2.60 0.73
CA LEU A 8 -1.89 1.86 1.98
C LEU A 8 -2.77 0.63 1.76
N LYS A 9 -3.84 0.75 0.97
CA LYS A 9 -4.73 -0.36 0.61
C LYS A 9 -3.98 -1.51 -0.06
N LEU A 10 -3.20 -1.21 -1.09
CA LEU A 10 -2.45 -2.23 -1.82
C LEU A 10 -1.37 -2.88 -0.94
N ARG A 11 -0.69 -2.10 -0.07
CA ARG A 11 0.27 -2.65 0.90
C ARG A 11 -0.37 -3.56 1.92
N ARG A 12 -1.58 -3.22 2.41
CA ARG A 12 -2.37 -4.09 3.29
C ARG A 12 -2.74 -5.39 2.56
N GLN A 13 -3.25 -5.29 1.33
CA GLN A 13 -3.63 -6.45 0.53
C GLN A 13 -2.44 -7.35 0.21
N ALA A 14 -1.28 -6.76 -0.10
CA ALA A 14 -0.03 -7.50 -0.33
C ALA A 14 0.49 -8.19 0.94
N ALA A 15 0.10 -7.74 2.14
CA ALA A 15 0.34 -8.42 3.40
C ALA A 15 -0.70 -9.51 3.72
N GLY A 16 -1.67 -9.75 2.82
CA GLY A 16 -2.73 -10.73 3.00
C GLY A 16 -3.80 -10.34 4.02
N LEU A 17 -3.85 -9.08 4.45
CA LEU A 17 -4.75 -8.64 5.51
C LEU A 17 -6.04 -8.04 4.94
N SER A 18 -7.17 -8.39 5.53
CA SER A 18 -8.45 -7.69 5.32
C SER A 18 -8.49 -6.38 6.12
N VAL A 19 -9.50 -5.53 5.86
CA VAL A 19 -9.73 -4.33 6.68
C VAL A 19 -10.03 -4.70 8.13
N ASP A 20 -10.79 -5.78 8.35
CA ASP A 20 -11.16 -6.23 9.69
C ASP A 20 -9.96 -6.80 10.45
N ASP A 21 -9.03 -7.48 9.76
CA ASP A 21 -7.76 -7.91 10.37
C ASP A 21 -6.97 -6.71 10.89
N VAL A 22 -6.82 -5.67 10.06
CA VAL A 22 -6.13 -4.43 10.48
C VAL A 22 -6.90 -3.75 11.60
N ALA A 23 -8.23 -3.71 11.57
CA ALA A 23 -9.04 -3.16 12.65
C ALA A 23 -8.85 -3.93 13.97
N GLY A 24 -8.54 -5.22 13.93
CA GLY A 24 -8.17 -6.02 15.10
C GLY A 24 -6.76 -5.72 15.64
N LEU A 25 -5.83 -5.33 14.75
CA LEU A 25 -4.42 -5.06 15.09
C LEU A 25 -4.16 -3.63 15.57
N VAL A 26 -4.93 -2.65 15.09
CA VAL A 26 -4.70 -1.23 15.38
C VAL A 26 -5.41 -0.77 16.65
N HIS A 27 -4.66 -0.05 17.48
CA HIS A 27 -5.17 0.65 18.65
C HIS A 27 -5.30 2.14 18.33
N THR A 28 -6.49 2.71 18.47
CA THR A 28 -6.75 4.14 18.21
C THR A 28 -6.81 4.94 19.51
N ALA A 29 -6.50 6.24 19.43
CA ALA A 29 -6.72 7.21 20.49
C ALA A 29 -7.60 8.37 19.95
N PRO A 30 -8.83 8.56 20.44
CA PRO A 30 -9.53 7.75 21.45
C PRO A 30 -9.80 6.31 20.99
N HIS A 31 -10.06 5.42 21.94
CA HIS A 31 -10.38 4.03 21.63
C HIS A 31 -11.70 3.95 20.86
N LEU A 32 -11.65 3.44 19.64
CA LEU A 32 -12.81 3.21 18.80
C LEU A 32 -13.23 1.74 18.89
N GLY A 33 -14.52 1.44 18.74
CA GLY A 33 -15.00 0.07 18.59
C GLY A 33 -14.50 -0.57 17.29
N ALA A 34 -14.51 -1.91 17.20
CA ALA A 34 -13.98 -2.62 16.03
C ALA A 34 -14.64 -2.16 14.70
N PHE A 35 -15.96 -2.00 14.69
CA PHE A 35 -16.71 -1.49 13.53
C PHE A 35 -16.25 -0.09 13.10
N ASP A 36 -16.08 0.82 14.06
CA ASP A 36 -15.61 2.18 13.79
C ASP A 36 -14.18 2.20 13.27
N ARG A 37 -13.32 1.27 13.72
CA ARG A 37 -11.96 1.12 13.20
C ARG A 37 -11.95 0.62 11.76
N SER A 38 -12.78 -0.37 11.42
CA SER A 38 -12.93 -0.83 10.03
C SER A 38 -13.42 0.30 9.11
N ALA A 39 -14.44 1.05 9.54
CA ALA A 39 -14.94 2.22 8.80
C ALA A 39 -13.87 3.32 8.65
N TRP A 40 -13.08 3.57 9.71
CA TRP A 40 -11.98 4.51 9.71
C TRP A 40 -10.87 4.11 8.72
N ILE A 41 -10.46 2.84 8.72
CA ILE A 41 -9.47 2.31 7.75
C ILE A 41 -10.00 2.47 6.32
N GLY A 42 -11.26 2.10 6.06
CA GLY A 42 -11.88 2.28 4.74
C GLY A 42 -11.85 3.74 4.27
N ARG A 43 -12.13 4.70 5.15
CA ARG A 43 -12.04 6.14 4.83
C ARG A 43 -10.61 6.61 4.54
N ILE A 44 -9.60 6.04 5.22
CA ILE A 44 -8.20 6.32 4.92
C ILE A 44 -7.84 5.79 3.54
N GLU A 45 -8.19 4.53 3.26
CA GLU A 45 -7.89 3.86 1.98
C GLU A 45 -8.61 4.48 0.78
N SER A 46 -9.75 5.14 1.01
CA SER A 46 -10.46 5.95 0.02
C SER A 46 -10.04 7.43 0.00
N ASP A 47 -8.95 7.79 0.67
CA ASP A 47 -8.41 9.16 0.71
C ASP A 47 -9.38 10.22 1.28
N VAL A 48 -10.43 9.78 1.99
CA VAL A 48 -11.46 10.63 2.64
C VAL A 48 -10.99 11.15 4.00
N ALA A 49 -10.28 10.33 4.76
CA ALA A 49 -9.73 10.71 6.07
C ALA A 49 -8.30 11.24 5.92
N ALA A 50 -7.94 12.23 6.76
CA ALA A 50 -6.58 12.74 6.82
C ALA A 50 -5.63 11.68 7.44
N ILE A 51 -4.41 11.60 6.89
CA ILE A 51 -3.36 10.70 7.37
C ILE A 51 -2.42 11.49 8.27
N SER A 52 -2.73 11.52 9.57
CA SER A 52 -1.86 12.15 10.57
C SER A 52 -0.66 11.25 10.94
N PRO A 53 0.38 11.79 11.61
CA PRO A 53 1.48 10.97 12.11
C PRO A 53 1.04 9.82 13.04
N ASP A 54 -0.07 9.99 13.76
CA ASP A 54 -0.62 8.97 14.66
C ASP A 54 -1.27 7.84 13.86
N VAL A 55 -1.98 8.19 12.77
CA VAL A 55 -2.49 7.21 11.80
C VAL A 55 -1.34 6.41 11.19
N VAL A 56 -0.27 7.08 10.76
CA VAL A 56 0.91 6.42 10.20
C VAL A 56 1.53 5.44 11.20
N ARG A 57 1.66 5.83 12.48
CA ARG A 57 2.18 4.93 13.51
C ARG A 57 1.26 3.74 13.76
N ALA A 58 -0.05 3.96 13.84
CA ALA A 58 -1.02 2.89 14.08
C ALA A 58 -1.06 1.87 12.93
N LEU A 59 -1.06 2.32 11.67
CA LEU A 59 -1.04 1.39 10.53
C LEU A 59 0.30 0.66 10.42
N ALA A 60 1.42 1.34 10.72
CA ALA A 60 2.75 0.73 10.63
C ALA A 60 3.01 -0.36 11.68
N SER A 61 2.19 -0.43 12.76
CA SER A 61 2.21 -1.58 13.67
C SER A 61 1.39 -2.77 13.18
N ALA A 62 0.51 -2.58 12.19
CA ALA A 62 -0.34 -3.65 11.65
C ALA A 62 0.26 -4.29 10.40
N PHE A 63 0.86 -3.50 9.49
CA PHE A 63 1.50 -4.03 8.28
C PHE A 63 2.63 -3.14 7.78
N ARG A 64 3.51 -3.73 6.95
CA ARG A 64 4.70 -3.07 6.41
C ARG A 64 4.38 -2.18 5.21
N PHE A 65 4.78 -0.92 5.31
CA PHE A 65 4.87 0.03 4.19
C PHE A 65 6.00 1.03 4.43
N ASP A 66 6.50 1.65 3.37
CA ASP A 66 7.51 2.70 3.45
C ASP A 66 6.85 4.06 3.77
N ARG A 67 7.20 4.60 4.93
CA ARG A 67 6.71 5.90 5.40
C ARG A 67 7.18 7.06 4.53
N ARG A 68 8.37 6.98 3.93
CA ARG A 68 8.88 8.02 3.02
C ARG A 68 8.08 8.07 1.73
N VAL A 69 7.73 6.90 1.18
CA VAL A 69 6.84 6.81 0.02
C VAL A 69 5.47 7.39 0.36
N LEU A 70 4.88 7.01 1.50
CA LEU A 70 3.59 7.54 1.93
C LEU A 70 3.61 9.07 2.08
N LEU A 71 4.59 9.63 2.79
CA LEU A 71 4.74 11.08 2.96
C LEU A 71 4.90 11.78 1.60
N ARG A 72 5.68 11.19 0.69
CA ARG A 72 5.85 11.75 -0.65
C ARG A 72 4.54 11.79 -1.44
N LEU A 73 3.72 10.75 -1.34
CA LEU A 73 2.39 10.73 -1.97
C LEU A 73 1.44 11.76 -1.35
N ILE A 74 1.53 12.01 -0.04
CA ILE A 74 0.75 13.06 0.65
C ILE A 74 1.16 14.44 0.13
N ASP A 75 2.47 14.70 0.00
CA ASP A 75 2.97 15.96 -0.55
C ASP A 75 2.48 16.15 -1.99
N LEU A 76 2.65 15.14 -2.85
CA LEU A 76 2.23 15.19 -4.27
C LEU A 76 0.73 15.43 -4.41
N ARG A 77 -0.09 14.82 -3.54
CA ARG A 77 -1.54 15.06 -3.50
C ARG A 77 -1.87 16.50 -3.09
N SER A 78 -1.12 17.07 -2.15
CA SER A 78 -1.41 18.38 -1.55
C SER A 78 -0.92 19.55 -2.41
N TYR A 79 0.25 19.40 -3.03
CA TYR A 79 0.93 20.48 -3.74
C TYR A 79 1.12 20.22 -5.24
N GLY A 80 0.63 19.09 -5.75
CA GLY A 80 0.75 18.70 -7.16
C GLY A 80 2.09 18.01 -7.48
N THR A 81 2.30 17.69 -8.77
CA THR A 81 3.47 16.92 -9.24
C THR A 81 4.74 17.74 -9.41
N ASP A 82 4.63 19.07 -9.39
CA ASP A 82 5.74 19.97 -9.70
C ASP A 82 6.76 20.06 -8.54
N ILE A 83 6.39 19.57 -7.36
CA ILE A 83 7.23 19.56 -6.16
C ILE A 83 8.30 18.44 -6.16
N GLY A 84 8.53 17.78 -7.30
CA GLY A 84 9.66 16.87 -7.53
C GLY A 84 9.29 15.44 -7.99
N VAL A 85 10.21 14.49 -7.80
CA VAL A 85 10.09 13.12 -8.34
C VAL A 85 8.91 12.34 -7.74
N THR A 86 8.11 11.72 -8.62
CA THR A 86 7.09 10.74 -8.25
C THR A 86 7.75 9.38 -8.04
N PRO A 87 7.56 8.71 -6.89
CA PRO A 87 8.15 7.40 -6.66
C PRO A 87 7.63 6.37 -7.65
N ARG A 88 8.51 5.47 -8.10
CA ARG A 88 8.11 4.32 -8.90
C ARG A 88 7.44 3.30 -7.99
N ILE A 89 6.17 3.01 -8.26
CA ILE A 89 5.33 2.16 -7.42
C ILE A 89 4.61 1.12 -8.29
N CYS A 90 4.63 -0.13 -7.87
CA CYS A 90 3.90 -1.20 -8.55
C CYS A 90 2.38 -0.95 -8.42
N ALA A 91 1.67 -0.96 -9.54
CA ALA A 91 0.23 -0.73 -9.59
C ALA A 91 -0.60 -1.83 -8.89
N ILE A 92 0.00 -3.00 -8.61
CA ILE A 92 -0.68 -4.16 -8.03
C ILE A 92 -0.37 -4.33 -6.54
N CYS A 93 0.90 -4.33 -6.12
CA CYS A 93 1.27 -4.56 -4.71
C CYS A 93 1.81 -3.31 -4.01
N ALA A 94 1.91 -2.18 -4.69
CA ALA A 94 2.48 -0.94 -4.17
C ALA A 94 3.92 -1.04 -3.62
N CYS A 95 4.69 -2.05 -4.01
CA CYS A 95 6.13 -2.04 -3.74
C CYS A 95 6.84 -0.91 -4.50
N SER A 96 8.02 -0.52 -3.99
CA SER A 96 8.85 0.55 -4.54
C SER A 96 10.33 0.15 -4.51
N ASP A 97 11.21 0.96 -5.10
CA ASP A 97 12.66 0.73 -5.04
C ASP A 97 13.21 0.61 -3.60
N ALA A 98 12.64 1.38 -2.66
CA ALA A 98 13.06 1.37 -1.26
C ALA A 98 12.37 0.28 -0.43
N ASP A 99 11.29 -0.32 -0.96
CA ASP A 99 10.47 -1.30 -0.25
C ASP A 99 9.92 -2.35 -1.24
N PRO A 100 10.80 -3.21 -1.79
CA PRO A 100 10.41 -4.24 -2.73
C PRO A 100 9.55 -5.30 -2.03
N CYS A 101 8.59 -5.89 -2.76
CA CYS A 101 7.94 -7.10 -2.28
C CYS A 101 8.92 -8.27 -2.37
N LEU A 102 8.76 -9.25 -1.47
CA LEU A 102 9.62 -10.44 -1.42
C LEU A 102 8.82 -11.62 -1.93
N ASP A 103 9.46 -12.45 -2.73
CA ASP A 103 8.93 -13.78 -3.07
C ASP A 103 8.87 -14.62 -1.78
N GLU A 104 7.70 -15.24 -1.51
CA GLU A 104 7.46 -15.94 -0.25
C GLU A 104 8.37 -17.16 -0.05
N GLN A 105 8.79 -17.81 -1.13
CA GLN A 105 9.56 -19.05 -1.08
C GLN A 105 11.07 -18.80 -1.01
N THR A 106 11.54 -17.86 -1.82
CA THR A 106 12.97 -17.58 -2.01
C THR A 106 13.44 -16.37 -1.20
N HIS A 107 12.52 -15.59 -0.64
CA HIS A 107 12.77 -14.31 0.05
C HIS A 107 13.53 -13.28 -0.82
N ARG A 108 13.57 -13.50 -2.14
CA ARG A 108 14.22 -12.58 -3.07
C ARG A 108 13.33 -11.37 -3.31
N ALA A 109 13.95 -10.18 -3.33
CA ALA A 109 13.28 -8.96 -3.71
C ALA A 109 12.85 -9.00 -5.18
N CYS A 110 11.64 -8.51 -5.47
CA CYS A 110 11.20 -8.31 -6.84
C CYS A 110 12.10 -7.30 -7.57
N ALA A 111 12.16 -7.43 -8.89
CA ALA A 111 12.71 -6.41 -9.78
C ALA A 111 11.56 -5.67 -10.51
N TRP A 112 11.89 -4.63 -11.27
CA TRP A 112 10.92 -3.99 -12.15
C TRP A 112 10.86 -4.66 -13.52
N VAL A 113 9.66 -4.92 -14.03
CA VAL A 113 9.45 -5.43 -15.40
C VAL A 113 8.93 -4.33 -16.34
N SER A 114 8.18 -3.35 -15.83
CA SER A 114 7.71 -2.18 -16.56
C SER A 114 7.72 -0.95 -15.64
N ALA A 115 7.34 0.22 -16.16
CA ALA A 115 7.30 1.48 -15.40
C ALA A 115 6.54 1.37 -14.07
N ASP A 116 5.45 0.59 -14.03
CA ASP A 116 4.52 0.48 -12.91
C ASP A 116 4.22 -0.98 -12.52
N LEU A 117 5.04 -1.95 -12.92
CA LEU A 117 4.86 -3.36 -12.60
C LEU A 117 6.17 -4.00 -12.12
N CYS A 118 6.11 -4.67 -10.96
CA CYS A 118 7.22 -5.47 -10.45
C CYS A 118 7.10 -6.93 -10.89
N SER A 119 8.23 -7.65 -10.87
CA SER A 119 8.32 -9.06 -11.25
C SER A 119 7.53 -10.00 -10.34
N GLY A 120 7.24 -9.58 -9.10
CA GLY A 120 6.38 -10.33 -8.17
C GLY A 120 4.89 -10.25 -8.51
N CYS A 121 4.49 -9.28 -9.34
CA CYS A 121 3.11 -9.12 -9.80
C CYS A 121 2.97 -9.29 -11.32
N ALA A 122 4.07 -9.56 -12.02
CA ALA A 122 4.03 -9.87 -13.43
C ALA A 122 3.31 -11.21 -13.63
N PRO A 123 2.37 -11.31 -14.58
CA PRO A 123 1.72 -12.58 -14.87
C PRO A 123 2.78 -13.61 -15.27
N THR A 124 2.63 -14.83 -14.76
CA THR A 124 3.49 -15.92 -15.20
C THR A 124 3.05 -16.38 -16.59
N ALA A 125 3.97 -16.98 -17.37
CA ALA A 125 3.65 -17.52 -18.69
C ALA A 125 2.47 -18.52 -18.70
N LYS A 126 2.18 -19.16 -17.55
CA LYS A 126 1.02 -20.05 -17.39
C LYS A 126 -0.31 -19.31 -17.33
N GLU A 127 -0.34 -18.12 -16.74
CA GLU A 127 -1.55 -17.30 -16.57
C GLU A 127 -1.90 -16.55 -17.86
N GLU A 128 -0.90 -16.12 -18.64
CA GLU A 128 -1.13 -15.49 -19.94
C GLU A 128 -1.77 -16.46 -20.94
N THR A 129 -1.34 -17.73 -20.93
CA THR A 129 -1.91 -18.78 -21.79
C THR A 129 -3.36 -19.09 -21.42
N ALA A 130 -3.71 -19.07 -20.13
CA ALA A 130 -5.08 -19.30 -19.66
C ALA A 130 -6.03 -18.12 -19.93
N ARG A 131 -5.50 -16.91 -20.12
CA ARG A 131 -6.29 -15.70 -20.43
C ARG A 131 -6.52 -15.49 -21.93
N ALA A 132 -5.73 -16.17 -22.76
CA ALA A 132 -5.80 -16.15 -24.22
C ALA A 132 -6.61 -17.32 -24.83
N ALA A 133 -7.09 -18.24 -23.99
CA ALA A 133 -7.96 -19.35 -24.35
C ALA A 133 -9.41 -19.06 -23.94
#